data_AF-A0A9P5IZK8-F1
#
_entry.id   AF-A0A9P5IZK8-F1
#
_cell.length_a   1.000
_cell.length_b   1.000
_cell.length_c   1.000
_cell.angle_alpha   90.00
_cell.angle_beta   90.00
_cell.angle_gamma   90.00
#
_symmetry.space_group_name_H-M   'P 1'
#
loop_
_entity.id
_entity.type
_entity.pdbx_description
1 polymer ?
#
loop_
_entity_poly.entity_id
_entity_poly.type
_entity_poly.pdbx_seq_one_letter_code
_entity_poly.pdbx_strand_id
1 'polypeptide(L)'
;TLASDCYAFAMTILELATLQKPFAEFDNERAAFSAAENGIRPERPAWGMFGSLSEQQVDLLWALLMDMWGKDPSRRPTMYHVNCCLVDILCISPLIQRAS
;
A
#
# COMPACT_ATOMS: atom_id res chain seq x y z
N THR A 1 17.79 2.45 1.45
CA THR A 1 17.71 2.64 2.91
C THR A 1 16.48 1.88 3.40
N LEU A 2 16.36 1.58 4.70
CA LEU A 2 15.16 0.90 5.24
C LEU A 2 13.86 1.64 4.89
N ALA A 3 13.88 2.98 4.92
CA ALA A 3 12.73 3.80 4.53
C ALA A 3 12.44 3.76 3.02
N SER A 4 13.45 3.52 2.18
CA SER A 4 13.29 3.27 0.74
C SER A 4 12.62 1.92 0.49
N ASP A 5 13.00 0.89 1.24
CA ASP A 5 12.42 -0.45 1.12
C ASP A 5 10.94 -0.46 1.54
N CYS A 6 10.60 0.26 2.62
CA CYS A 6 9.21 0.47 3.05
C CYS A 6 8.36 1.15 1.96
N TYR A 7 8.89 2.21 1.33
CA TYR A 7 8.23 2.87 0.20
C TYR A 7 8.04 1.94 -0.99
N ALA A 8 9.10 1.24 -1.40
CA ALA A 8 9.05 0.33 -2.54
C ALA A 8 8.06 -0.82 -2.30
N PHE A 9 7.99 -1.34 -1.08
CA PHE A 9 7.04 -2.38 -0.72
C PHE A 9 5.58 -1.91 -0.82
N ALA A 10 5.27 -0.68 -0.41
CA ALA A 10 3.93 -0.12 -0.61
C ALA A 10 3.55 -0.03 -2.09
N MET A 11 4.50 0.39 -2.93
CA MET A 11 4.34 0.43 -4.39
C MET A 11 4.11 -0.98 -4.97
N THR A 12 4.82 -1.99 -4.48
CA THR A 12 4.60 -3.39 -4.88
C THR A 12 3.21 -3.90 -4.49
N ILE A 13 2.71 -3.59 -3.29
CA ILE A 13 1.35 -3.99 -2.89
C ILE A 13 0.31 -3.36 -3.84
N LEU A 14 0.48 -2.09 -4.18
CA LEU A 14 -0.39 -1.41 -5.14
C LEU A 14 -0.32 -2.04 -6.54
N GLU A 15 0.88 -2.36 -7.00
CA GLU A 15 1.09 -3.04 -8.29
C GLU A 15 0.40 -4.41 -8.31
N LEU A 16 0.45 -5.16 -7.21
CA LEU A 16 -0.24 -6.44 -7.10
C LEU A 16 -1.77 -6.30 -7.10
N ALA A 17 -2.31 -5.26 -6.45
CA ALA A 17 -3.75 -5.02 -6.44
C ALA A 17 -4.26 -4.55 -7.81
N THR A 18 -3.51 -3.68 -8.48
CA THR A 18 -3.94 -3.06 -9.73
C THR A 18 -3.57 -3.84 -10.98
N LEU A 19 -2.57 -4.72 -10.89
CA LEU A 19 -1.87 -5.33 -12.02
C LEU A 19 -1.31 -4.30 -13.00
N GLN A 20 -1.04 -3.08 -12.50
CA GLN A 20 -0.49 -1.96 -13.23
C GLN A 20 0.71 -1.41 -12.48
N LYS A 21 1.64 -0.80 -13.21
CA LYS A 21 2.74 -0.07 -12.57
C LYS A 21 2.17 1.04 -11.69
N PRO A 22 2.76 1.31 -10.52
CA PRO A 22 2.44 2.52 -9.76
C PRO A 22 2.63 3.74 -10.66
N PHE A 23 1.74 4.74 -10.56
CA PHE A 23 1.77 5.95 -11.40
C PHE A 23 1.55 5.67 -12.91
N ALA A 24 0.75 4.64 -13.25
CA ALA A 24 0.43 4.28 -14.65
C ALA A 24 -0.27 5.41 -15.43
N GLU A 25 -0.82 6.41 -14.75
CA GLU A 25 -1.42 7.60 -15.33
C GLU A 25 -0.41 8.58 -15.93
N PHE A 26 0.89 8.41 -15.67
CA PHE A 26 1.95 9.27 -16.19
C PHE A 26 2.62 8.65 -17.43
N ASP A 27 2.86 9.48 -18.45
CA ASP A 27 3.39 9.04 -19.76
C ASP A 27 4.77 8.38 -19.70
N ASN A 28 5.55 8.65 -18.66
CA ASN A 28 6.90 8.10 -18.50
C ASN A 28 7.38 8.16 -17.04
N GLU A 29 8.46 7.41 -16.78
CA GLU A 29 9.08 7.29 -15.46
C GLU A 29 9.57 8.62 -14.89
N ARG A 30 10.01 9.59 -15.73
CA ARG A 30 10.44 10.91 -15.25
C ARG A 30 9.25 11.72 -14.73
N ALA A 31 8.11 11.67 -15.40
CA ALA A 31 6.89 12.33 -14.96
C ALA A 31 6.37 11.69 -13.66
N ALA A 32 6.34 10.36 -13.57
CA ALA A 32 6.00 9.64 -12.35
C ALA A 32 6.92 9.98 -11.17
N PHE A 33 8.24 10.02 -11.41
CA PHE A 33 9.23 10.41 -10.41
C PHE A 33 9.01 11.84 -9.93
N SER A 34 8.83 12.79 -10.86
CA SER A 34 8.56 14.19 -10.52
C SER A 34 7.26 14.35 -9.72
N ALA A 35 6.21 13.60 -10.08
CA ALA A 35 4.96 13.57 -9.33
C ALA A 35 5.19 13.08 -7.89
N ALA A 36 5.89 11.97 -7.72
CA ALA A 36 6.23 11.41 -6.42
C ALA A 36 7.05 12.38 -5.55
N GLU A 37 8.06 13.06 -6.12
CA GLU A 37 8.85 14.08 -5.41
C GLU A 37 8.00 15.28 -4.96
N ASN A 38 7.03 15.68 -5.78
CA ASN A 38 6.09 16.75 -5.47
C ASN A 38 5.00 16.34 -4.46
N GLY A 39 4.99 15.09 -4.01
CA GLY A 39 4.02 14.60 -3.03
C GLY A 39 2.74 14.04 -3.64
N ILE A 40 2.64 13.98 -4.98
CA ILE A 40 1.55 13.27 -5.64
C ILE A 40 1.74 11.77 -5.39
N ARG A 41 0.64 11.07 -5.13
CA ARG A 41 0.62 9.63 -4.84
C ARG A 41 -0.37 8.94 -5.77
N PRO A 42 -0.23 7.62 -5.99
CA PRO A 42 -1.13 6.90 -6.86
C PRO A 42 -2.58 7.01 -6.39
N GLU A 43 -3.51 6.98 -7.34
CA GLU A 43 -4.94 6.95 -7.04
C GLU A 43 -5.31 5.68 -6.26
N ARG A 44 -6.28 5.82 -5.35
CA ARG A 44 -6.82 4.68 -4.60
C ARG A 44 -7.62 3.79 -5.57
N PRO A 45 -7.24 2.51 -5.77
CA PRO A 45 -7.99 1.64 -6.65
C PRO A 45 -9.32 1.21 -6.00
N ALA A 46 -10.26 0.74 -6.83
CA ALA A 46 -11.52 0.21 -6.35
C ALA A 46 -11.30 -0.97 -5.39
N TRP A 47 -12.11 -1.07 -4.34
CA TRP A 47 -11.88 -2.04 -3.25
C TRP A 47 -11.81 -3.49 -3.73
N GLY A 48 -12.59 -3.86 -4.75
CA GLY A 48 -12.60 -5.21 -5.35
C GLY A 48 -11.30 -5.61 -6.04
N MET A 49 -10.35 -4.69 -6.21
CA MET A 49 -9.04 -4.96 -6.79
C MET A 49 -8.06 -5.59 -5.79
N PHE A 50 -8.34 -5.54 -4.49
CA PHE A 50 -7.50 -6.17 -3.45
C PHE A 50 -7.88 -7.63 -3.17
N GLY A 51 -8.52 -8.30 -4.13
CA GLY A 51 -8.90 -9.71 -4.03
C GLY A 51 -9.97 -9.94 -2.96
N SER A 52 -9.68 -10.85 -2.02
CA SER A 52 -10.66 -11.34 -1.03
C SER A 52 -10.78 -10.49 0.24
N LEU A 53 -10.12 -9.33 0.29
CA LEU A 53 -10.23 -8.42 1.44
C LEU A 53 -11.64 -7.80 1.50
N SER A 54 -12.17 -7.65 2.71
CA SER A 54 -13.37 -6.84 2.92
C SER A 54 -13.09 -5.36 2.69
N GLU A 55 -14.13 -4.57 2.44
CA GLU A 55 -14.00 -3.11 2.27
C GLU A 55 -13.26 -2.46 3.45
N GLN A 56 -13.59 -2.86 4.68
CA GLN A 56 -12.91 -2.39 5.90
C GLN A 56 -11.41 -2.76 5.91
N GLN A 57 -11.05 -3.97 5.49
CA GLN A 57 -9.65 -4.39 5.41
C GLN A 57 -8.90 -3.57 4.34
N VAL A 58 -9.57 -3.24 3.23
CA VAL A 58 -9.00 -2.38 2.18
C VAL A 58 -8.83 -0.94 2.65
N ASP A 59 -9.75 -0.40 3.44
CA ASP A 59 -9.58 0.93 4.08
C ASP A 59 -8.34 0.98 4.97
N LEU A 60 -8.16 -0.02 5.82
CA LEU A 60 -7.02 -0.10 6.73
C LEU A 60 -5.71 -0.33 6.00
N LEU A 61 -5.70 -1.22 4.99
CA LEU A 61 -4.54 -1.44 4.14
C LEU A 61 -4.16 -0.16 3.40
N TRP A 62 -5.14 0.55 2.85
CA TRP A 62 -4.89 1.81 2.15
C TRP A 62 -4.29 2.87 3.08
N ALA A 63 -4.81 3.00 4.31
CA ALA A 63 -4.23 3.88 5.31
C ALA A 63 -2.76 3.54 5.61
N LEU A 64 -2.44 2.25 5.76
CA LEU A 64 -1.07 1.78 5.96
C LEU A 64 -0.17 2.12 4.75
N LEU A 65 -0.63 1.91 3.52
CA LEU A 65 0.12 2.27 2.32
C LEU A 65 0.41 3.77 2.26
N MET A 66 -0.55 4.62 2.65
CA MET A 66 -0.36 6.07 2.72
C MET A 66 0.77 6.48 3.66
N ASP A 67 0.92 5.80 4.81
CA ASP A 67 2.01 6.02 5.74
C ASP A 67 3.35 5.52 5.21
N MET A 68 3.36 4.35 4.57
CA MET A 68 4.57 3.72 4.01
C MET A 68 5.19 4.53 2.85
N TRP A 69 4.37 5.11 1.97
CA TRP A 69 4.88 5.92 0.86
C TRP A 69 4.91 7.42 1.13
N GLY A 70 4.77 7.83 2.39
CA GLY A 70 4.83 9.25 2.80
C GLY A 70 6.07 9.98 2.27
N LYS A 71 5.94 11.28 2.02
CA LYS A 71 7.03 12.12 1.46
C LYS A 71 8.28 12.13 2.34
N ASP A 72 8.09 12.26 3.65
CA ASP A 72 9.17 12.26 4.63
C ASP A 72 9.60 10.83 4.97
N PRO A 73 10.82 10.39 4.60
CA PRO A 73 11.30 9.05 4.89
C PRO A 73 11.41 8.73 6.38
N SER A 74 11.61 9.75 7.23
CA SER A 74 11.76 9.57 8.68
C SER A 74 10.44 9.25 9.38
N ARG A 75 9.32 9.58 8.73
CA ARG A 75 7.96 9.34 9.25
C ARG A 75 7.36 8.01 8.79
N ARG A 76 8.02 7.31 7.86
CA ARG A 76 7.56 6.00 7.39
C ARG A 76 7.69 4.97 8.51
N PRO A 77 6.75 4.04 8.64
CA PRO A 77 6.83 2.99 9.65
C PRO A 77 8.01 2.05 9.39
N THR A 78 8.46 1.38 10.45
CA THR A 78 9.40 0.27 10.32
C THR A 78 8.71 -0.93 9.68
N MET A 79 9.47 -1.79 9.00
CA MET A 79 8.89 -3.02 8.43
C MET A 79 8.33 -3.97 9.50
N TYR A 80 8.85 -3.91 10.72
CA TYR A 80 8.25 -4.61 11.86
C TYR A 80 6.82 -4.10 12.15
N HIS A 81 6.63 -2.78 12.21
CA HIS A 81 5.32 -2.17 12.41
C HIS A 81 4.37 -2.48 11.24
N VAL A 82 4.85 -2.37 10.00
CA VAL A 82 4.09 -2.74 8.79
C VAL A 82 3.59 -4.19 8.90
N ASN A 83 4.46 -5.13 9.27
CA ASN A 83 4.08 -6.53 9.44
C ASN A 83 3.02 -6.72 10.54
N CYS A 84 3.15 -6.05 11.70
CA CYS A 84 2.12 -6.07 12.74
C CYS A 84 0.77 -5.59 12.21
N CYS A 85 0.74 -4.45 11.53
CA CYS A 85 -0.50 -3.92 10.94
C CYS A 85 -1.11 -4.86 9.90
N LEU A 86 -0.30 -5.49 9.04
CA LEU A 86 -0.80 -6.45 8.05
C LEU A 86 -1.43 -7.68 8.72
N VAL A 87 -0.82 -8.20 9.79
CA VAL A 87 -1.40 -9.31 10.57
C VAL A 87 -2.74 -8.88 11.17
N ASP A 88 -2.79 -7.72 11.81
CA ASP A 88 -4.02 -7.20 12.42
C ASP A 88 -5.14 -7.03 11.38
N ILE A 89 -4.82 -6.46 10.20
CA ILE A 89 -5.77 -6.29 9.09
C ILE A 89 -6.36 -7.63 8.66
N LEU A 90 -5.52 -8.66 8.49
CA LEU A 90 -5.96 -9.98 8.06
C LEU A 90 -6.81 -10.70 9.13
N CYS A 91 -6.54 -10.43 10.41
CA CYS A 91 -7.27 -11.01 11.53
C CYS A 91 -8.67 -10.40 11.79
N ILE A 92 -9.03 -9.29 11.14
CA ILE A 92 -10.36 -8.67 11.29
C ILE A 92 -11.51 -9.55 10.75
N SER A 93 -11.22 -10.63 10.00
CA SER A 93 -12.25 -11.52 9.48
C SER A 93 -12.65 -12.63 10.48
N PRO A 94 -13.93 -12.74 10.87
CA PRO A 94 -14.43 -13.87 11.66
C PRO A 94 -14.51 -15.19 10.86
N LEU A 95 -14.24 -15.18 9.54
CA LEU A 95 -14.38 -16.36 8.69
C LEU A 95 -13.17 -17.32 8.76
N ILE A 96 -12.02 -16.89 9.28
CA ILE A 96 -10.85 -17.77 9.46
C ILE A 96 -11.02 -18.69 10.68
N GLN A 97 -11.88 -18.35 11.64
CA GLN A 97 -12.14 -19.20 12.82
C GLN A 97 -13.04 -20.42 12.55
N ARG A 98 -13.53 -20.63 11.32
CA ARG A 98 -14.44 -21.75 10.97
C ARG A 98 -13.81 -22.88 10.16
N ALA A 99 -12.51 -22.81 9.88
CA ALA A 99 -11.80 -23.78 9.03
C ALA A 99 -10.71 -24.56 9.78
N SER A 100 -10.96 -24.92 11.05
CA SER A 100 -10.12 -25.80 11.86
C SER A 100 -10.97 -26.76 12.67
#